data_AF-A0AAD7EJM6-F1
#
_entry.id   AF-A0AAD7EJM6-F1
#
_cell.length_a   1.000
_cell.length_b   1.000
_cell.length_c   1.000
_cell.angle_alpha   90.00
_cell.angle_beta   90.00
_cell.angle_gamma   90.00
#
_symmetry.space_group_name_H-M   'P 1'
#
loop_
_entity.id
_entity.type
_entity.pdbx_description
1 polymer ?
#
loop_
_entity_poly.entity_id
_entity_poly.type
_entity_poly.pdbx_seq_one_letter_code
_entity_poly.pdbx_strand_id
1 'polypeptide(L)'
;IWQVFKTATLFFSSDAISTISNVISTMNTIDDILQSRGDRKLQPAVLRAVALGRATLQRYYQKTDASDIYRLALVLHPSSKLEYYRTNGFDADWISDTENMLRKQ
;
A
#
# COMPACT_ATOMS: atom_id res chain seq x y z
N ILE A 1 -15.28 -7.23 7.18
CA ILE A 1 -14.35 -6.10 7.33
C ILE A 1 -13.18 -6.53 8.21
N TRP A 2 -13.36 -6.82 9.51
CA TRP A 2 -12.25 -7.18 10.41
C TRP A 2 -11.32 -8.32 9.94
N GLN A 3 -11.82 -9.34 9.24
CA GLN A 3 -11.00 -10.44 8.73
C GLN A 3 -9.81 -9.99 7.87
N VAL A 4 -9.95 -8.94 7.05
CA VAL A 4 -8.83 -8.46 6.22
C VAL A 4 -7.68 -7.93 7.08
N PHE A 5 -8.02 -7.22 8.16
CA PHE A 5 -7.03 -6.70 9.10
C PHE A 5 -6.34 -7.83 9.85
N LYS A 6 -7.10 -8.84 10.31
CA LYS A 6 -6.50 -10.02 10.96
C LYS A 6 -5.54 -10.75 10.02
N THR A 7 -5.93 -10.99 8.77
CA THR A 7 -5.07 -11.65 7.78
C THR A 7 -3.81 -10.83 7.51
N ALA A 8 -3.94 -9.52 7.31
CA ALA A 8 -2.80 -8.64 7.11
C ALA A 8 -1.85 -8.64 8.32
N THR A 9 -2.38 -8.56 9.55
CA THR A 9 -1.57 -8.62 10.77
C THR A 9 -0.82 -9.95 10.86
N LEU A 10 -1.49 -11.08 10.69
CA LEU A 10 -0.84 -12.40 10.74
C LEU A 10 0.22 -12.56 9.65
N PHE A 11 -0.05 -12.04 8.45
CA PHE A 11 0.90 -12.05 7.34
C PHE A 11 2.18 -11.27 7.69
N PHE A 12 2.06 -10.06 8.25
CA PHE A 12 3.23 -9.25 8.64
C PHE A 12 3.88 -9.70 9.96
N SER A 13 3.21 -10.50 10.78
CA SER A 13 3.78 -11.12 11.98
C SER A 13 4.58 -12.40 11.69
N SER A 14 4.63 -12.84 10.44
CA SER A 14 5.46 -13.98 10.03
C SER A 14 6.89 -13.55 9.73
N ASP A 15 7.88 -14.19 10.35
CA ASP A 15 9.32 -13.92 10.12
C ASP A 15 9.83 -14.38 8.75
N ALA A 16 9.03 -15.12 7.97
CA ALA A 16 9.49 -15.80 6.76
C ALA A 16 9.44 -14.94 5.48
N ILE A 17 8.90 -13.72 5.53
CA ILE A 17 8.56 -12.95 4.32
C ILE A 17 9.20 -11.55 4.37
N SER A 18 9.82 -11.12 3.27
CA SER A 18 10.23 -9.72 3.09
C SER A 18 8.99 -8.83 3.17
N THR A 19 8.81 -8.15 4.30
CA THR A 19 7.59 -7.43 4.64
C THR A 19 7.44 -6.14 3.83
N ILE A 20 8.56 -5.47 3.52
CA ILE A 20 8.56 -4.13 2.89
C ILE A 20 7.90 -4.16 1.50
N SER A 21 8.24 -5.13 0.64
CA SER A 21 7.69 -5.23 -0.72
C SER A 21 6.19 -5.55 -0.74
N ASN A 22 5.69 -6.19 0.33
CA ASN A 22 4.29 -6.61 0.42
C ASN A 22 3.36 -5.56 1.05
N VAL A 23 3.90 -4.48 1.61
CA VAL A 23 3.12 -3.43 2.27
C VAL A 23 2.11 -2.80 1.30
N ILE A 24 2.54 -2.33 0.13
CA ILE A 24 1.63 -1.69 -0.84
C ILE A 24 0.54 -2.64 -1.34
N SER A 25 0.90 -3.87 -1.71
CA SER A 25 -0.08 -4.86 -2.17
C SER A 25 -1.13 -5.17 -1.09
N THR A 26 -0.68 -5.30 0.17
CA THR A 26 -1.59 -5.56 1.29
C THR A 26 -2.47 -4.34 1.58
N MET A 27 -1.93 -3.12 1.52
CA MET A 27 -2.70 -1.89 1.69
C MET A 27 -3.76 -1.72 0.59
N ASN A 28 -3.41 -2.00 -0.68
CA ASN A 28 -4.35 -1.96 -1.81
C ASN A 28 -5.49 -2.96 -1.57
N THR A 29 -5.15 -4.18 -1.16
CA THR A 29 -6.15 -5.22 -0.84
C THR A 29 -7.09 -4.79 0.28
N ILE A 30 -6.57 -4.11 1.31
CA ILE A 30 -7.42 -3.58 2.39
C ILE A 30 -8.33 -2.47 1.86
N ASP A 31 -7.81 -1.50 1.08
CA ASP A 31 -8.62 -0.39 0.57
C ASP A 31 -9.73 -0.87 -0.38
N ASP A 32 -9.44 -1.80 -1.29
CA ASP A 32 -10.43 -2.42 -2.19
C ASP A 32 -11.57 -3.11 -1.41
N ILE A 33 -11.21 -3.83 -0.34
CA ILE A 33 -12.20 -4.49 0.54
C ILE A 33 -13.00 -3.45 1.32
N LEU A 34 -12.38 -2.37 1.79
CA LEU A 34 -13.09 -1.31 2.50
C LEU A 34 -14.04 -0.54 1.59
N GLN A 35 -13.62 -0.22 0.37
CA GLN A 35 -14.43 0.46 -0.64
C GLN A 35 -15.64 -0.39 -1.03
N SER A 36 -15.43 -1.64 -1.44
CA SER A 36 -16.51 -2.56 -1.83
C SER A 36 -17.53 -2.86 -0.71
N ARG A 37 -17.12 -2.70 0.56
CA ARG A 37 -18.00 -2.84 1.73
C ARG A 37 -18.74 -1.54 2.04
N GLY A 38 -18.12 -0.38 1.82
CA GLY A 38 -18.72 0.95 2.03
C GLY A 38 -19.95 1.20 1.16
N ASP A 39 -20.01 0.57 0.00
CA ASP A 39 -21.14 0.68 -0.94
C ASP A 39 -22.36 -0.16 -0.54
N ARG A 40 -22.26 -0.96 0.53
CA ARG A 40 -23.37 -1.78 1.05
C ARG A 40 -24.17 -1.00 2.09
N LYS A 41 -25.43 -1.39 2.32
CA LYS A 41 -26.29 -0.90 3.41
C LYS A 41 -25.79 -1.38 4.79
N LEU A 42 -24.62 -0.88 5.20
CA LEU A 42 -24.04 -1.10 6.52
C LEU A 42 -24.61 -0.11 7.53
N GLN A 43 -24.53 -0.43 8.81
CA GLN A 43 -24.89 0.50 9.87
C GLN A 43 -23.99 1.76 9.83
N PRO A 44 -24.50 2.95 10.17
CA PRO A 44 -23.73 4.19 10.14
C PRO A 44 -22.43 4.15 10.95
N ALA A 45 -22.43 3.43 12.08
CA ALA A 45 -21.23 3.24 12.89
C ALA A 45 -20.12 2.48 12.14
N VAL A 46 -20.50 1.47 11.35
CA VAL A 46 -19.57 0.67 10.54
C VAL A 46 -19.02 1.50 9.38
N LEU A 47 -19.86 2.31 8.73
CA LEU A 47 -19.40 3.23 7.67
C LEU A 47 -18.38 4.24 8.19
N ARG A 48 -18.60 4.80 9.38
CA ARG A 48 -17.62 5.69 10.04
C ARG A 48 -16.31 4.98 10.35
N ALA A 49 -16.37 3.73 10.83
CA ALA A 49 -15.16 2.93 11.06
C ALA A 49 -14.41 2.61 9.76
N VAL A 50 -15.13 2.33 8.67
CA VAL A 50 -14.54 2.14 7.33
C VAL A 50 -13.83 3.42 6.88
N ALA A 51 -14.49 4.58 6.98
CA ALA A 51 -13.88 5.86 6.60
C ALA A 51 -12.61 6.16 7.41
N LEU A 52 -12.63 5.91 8.72
CA LEU A 52 -11.45 6.07 9.57
C LEU A 52 -10.31 5.11 9.18
N GLY A 53 -10.64 3.86 8.86
CA GLY A 53 -9.68 2.87 8.37
C GLY A 53 -9.00 3.33 7.08
N ARG A 54 -9.77 3.85 6.12
CA ARG A 54 -9.25 4.38 4.85
C ARG A 54 -8.39 5.62 5.05
N ALA A 55 -8.80 6.57 5.89
CA ALA A 55 -7.99 7.74 6.24
C ALA A 55 -6.65 7.35 6.89
N THR A 56 -6.67 6.30 7.71
CA THR A 56 -5.45 5.74 8.30
C THR A 56 -4.56 5.12 7.24
N LEU A 57 -5.10 4.31 6.31
CA LEU A 57 -4.34 3.76 5.18
C LEU A 57 -3.71 4.85 4.33
N GLN A 58 -4.46 5.91 4.00
CA GLN A 58 -3.94 7.04 3.23
C GLN A 58 -2.71 7.67 3.89
N ARG A 59 -2.73 7.83 5.21
CA ARG A 59 -1.56 8.34 5.96
C ARG A 59 -0.36 7.41 5.86
N TYR A 60 -0.57 6.10 5.86
CA TYR A 60 0.51 5.14 5.67
C TYR A 60 1.00 5.13 4.21
N TYR A 61 0.14 5.34 3.22
CA TYR A 61 0.56 5.47 1.82
C TYR A 61 1.52 6.65 1.67
N GLN A 62 1.17 7.80 2.24
CA GLN A 62 2.04 8.98 2.24
C GLN A 62 3.38 8.73 2.93
N LYS A 63 3.41 7.94 4.02
CA LYS A 63 4.65 7.62 4.73
C LYS A 63 5.54 6.65 3.95
N THR A 64 4.93 5.63 3.35
CA THR A 64 5.61 4.69 2.45
C THR A 64 6.18 5.41 1.25
N ASP A 65 5.39 6.32 0.68
CA ASP A 65 5.79 7.15 -0.43
C ASP A 65 6.93 8.11 -0.07
N ALA A 66 6.97 8.67 1.13
CA ALA A 66 8.04 9.56 1.56
C ALA A 66 9.35 8.83 1.95
N SER A 67 9.38 7.50 1.98
CA SER A 67 10.52 6.72 2.44
C SER A 67 11.33 6.14 1.29
N ASP A 68 12.59 6.54 1.20
CA ASP A 68 13.54 6.06 0.20
C ASP A 68 13.68 4.55 0.18
N ILE A 69 13.70 3.91 1.36
CA ILE A 69 13.81 2.45 1.50
C ILE A 69 12.59 1.76 0.91
N TYR A 70 11.39 2.31 1.16
CA TYR A 70 10.16 1.76 0.57
C TYR A 70 10.11 1.98 -0.94
N ARG A 71 10.49 3.16 -1.44
CA ARG A 71 10.59 3.42 -2.89
C ARG A 71 11.52 2.42 -3.59
N LEU A 72 12.71 2.19 -3.02
CA LEU A 72 13.67 1.24 -3.57
C LEU A 72 13.16 -0.20 -3.49
N ALA A 73 12.63 -0.63 -2.35
CA ALA A 73 12.09 -1.99 -2.19
C ALA A 73 10.91 -2.28 -3.13
N LEU A 74 10.15 -1.24 -3.48
CA LEU A 74 9.03 -1.29 -4.40
C LEU A 74 9.47 -1.40 -5.86
N VAL A 75 10.56 -0.73 -6.25
CA VAL A 75 11.11 -0.82 -7.62
C VAL A 75 11.94 -2.09 -7.83
N LEU A 76 12.58 -2.61 -6.77
CA LEU A 76 13.36 -3.83 -6.81
C LEU A 76 12.50 -5.11 -6.74
N HIS A 77 11.19 -4.98 -6.51
CA HIS A 77 10.32 -6.14 -6.40
C HIS A 77 10.13 -6.83 -7.78
N PRO A 78 10.28 -8.17 -7.90
CA PRO A 78 10.31 -8.87 -9.19
C PRO A 78 9.07 -8.66 -10.07
N SER A 79 7.90 -8.43 -9.46
CA SER A 79 6.64 -8.19 -10.18
C SER A 79 6.30 -6.71 -10.37
N SER A 80 7.05 -5.79 -9.76
CA SER A 80 6.78 -4.35 -9.78
C SER A 80 7.96 -3.60 -10.40
N LYS A 81 8.08 -3.70 -11.72
CA LYS A 81 9.01 -2.85 -12.48
C LYS A 81 8.52 -1.40 -12.41
N LEU A 82 9.42 -0.44 -12.66
CA LEU A 82 9.09 0.99 -12.84
C LEU A 82 7.87 1.22 -13.75
N GLU A 83 7.65 0.31 -14.70
CA GLU A 83 6.49 0.28 -15.59
C GLU A 83 5.13 0.22 -14.88
N TYR A 84 5.04 -0.45 -13.73
CA TYR A 84 3.83 -0.44 -12.91
C TYR A 84 3.50 1.00 -12.47
N TYR A 85 4.47 1.74 -11.96
CA TYR A 85 4.27 3.11 -11.48
C TYR A 85 3.96 4.07 -12.64
N ARG A 86 4.64 3.91 -13.79
CA ARG A 86 4.34 4.66 -15.02
C ARG A 86 2.92 4.44 -15.50
N THR A 87 2.41 3.21 -15.43
CA THR A 87 1.06 2.85 -15.91
C THR A 87 -0.04 3.26 -14.91
N ASN A 88 0.29 3.36 -13.62
CA ASN A 88 -0.67 3.73 -12.56
C ASN A 88 -0.70 5.24 -12.26
N GLY A 89 -0.09 6.08 -13.11
CA GLY A 89 -0.21 7.54 -13.02
C GLY A 89 0.55 8.17 -11.85
N PHE A 90 1.63 7.52 -11.39
CA PHE A 90 2.53 8.14 -10.41
C PHE A 90 3.26 9.34 -11.03
N ASP A 91 3.65 10.29 -10.17
CA ASP A 91 4.32 11.52 -10.57
C ASP A 91 5.64 11.23 -11.31
N ALA A 92 5.89 11.93 -12.42
CA ALA A 92 7.08 11.73 -13.23
C ALA A 92 8.37 12.07 -12.48
N ASP A 93 8.33 13.07 -11.60
CA ASP A 93 9.46 13.47 -10.76
C ASP A 93 9.75 12.37 -9.72
N TRP A 94 8.70 11.75 -9.15
CA TRP A 94 8.86 10.61 -8.24
C TRP A 94 9.56 9.42 -8.92
N ILE A 95 9.19 9.13 -10.17
CA ILE A 95 9.79 8.05 -10.95
C ILE A 95 11.25 8.37 -11.25
N SER A 96 11.54 9.61 -11.66
CA SER A 96 12.90 10.07 -11.95
C SER A 96 13.81 10.03 -10.71
N ASP A 97 13.32 10.52 -9.57
CA ASP A 97 14.05 10.50 -8.30
C ASP A 97 14.38 9.08 -7.88
N THR A 98 13.40 8.17 -7.96
CA THR A 98 13.61 6.77 -7.60
C THR A 98 14.60 6.07 -8.54
N GLU A 99 14.56 6.35 -9.85
CA GLU A 99 15.57 5.88 -10.80
C GLU A 99 16.97 6.41 -10.47
N ASN A 100 17.10 7.68 -10.10
CA ASN A 100 18.36 8.28 -9.71
C ASN A 100 18.93 7.65 -8.44
N MET A 101 18.08 7.33 -7.46
CA MET A 101 18.49 6.61 -6.25
C MET A 101 19.02 5.22 -6.57
N LEU A 102 18.37 4.52 -7.51
CA LEU A 102 18.76 3.17 -7.91
C LEU A 102 20.10 3.13 -8.65
N ARG A 103 20.43 4.18 -9.42
CA ARG A 103 21.71 4.33 -10.14
C ARG A 103 22.88 4.76 -9.24
N LYS A 104 22.60 5.27 -8.03
CA LYS A 104 23.61 5.74 -7.07
C LYS A 104 24.05 4.68 -6.05
N GLN A 105 23.39 3.53 -6.03
CA GLN A 105 23.77 2.33 -5.25
C GLN A 105 24.71 1.45 -6.06
#